data_AF-A0A7V7KBD2-F1
#
_entry.id   AF-A0A7V7KBD2-F1
#
_cell.length_a   1.000
_cell.length_b   1.000
_cell.length_c   1.000
_cell.angle_alpha   90.00
_cell.angle_beta   90.00
_cell.angle_gamma   90.00
#
_symmetry.space_group_name_H-M   'P 1'
#
loop_
_entity.id
_entity.type
_entity.pdbx_description
1 polymer ?
#
loop_
_entity_poly.entity_id
_entity_poly.type
_entity_poly.pdbx_seq_one_letter_code
_entity_poly.pdbx_strand_id
1 'polypeptide(L)'
;MPTTNYPLRVPASIMGEAKKAAAQDGVSLNQFIGTALAEKVSAVRTAAVLEARAARADRKKFDAAMAKAGGQPPREGDEPPTK
;
A
#
# COMPACT_ATOMS: atom_id res chain seq x y z
N MET A 1 -20.53 -9.70 7.42
CA MET A 1 -20.15 -9.66 5.99
C MET A 1 -20.32 -11.06 5.42
N PRO A 2 -20.96 -11.23 4.26
CA PRO A 2 -21.08 -12.56 3.65
C PRO A 2 -19.68 -13.08 3.28
N THR A 3 -19.33 -14.27 3.76
CA THR A 3 -18.11 -14.98 3.36
C THR A 3 -18.42 -15.86 2.16
N THR A 4 -17.64 -15.72 1.08
CA THR A 4 -17.71 -16.61 -0.07
C THR A 4 -16.58 -17.63 0.05
N ASN A 5 -16.91 -18.93 -0.04
CA ASN A 5 -15.89 -19.98 -0.08
C ASN A 5 -15.46 -20.17 -1.54
N TYR A 6 -14.19 -19.89 -1.85
CA TYR A 6 -13.64 -20.05 -3.19
C TYR A 6 -12.61 -21.19 -3.21
N PRO A 7 -12.91 -22.34 -3.85
CA PRO A 7 -11.96 -23.44 -3.96
C PRO A 7 -10.81 -23.04 -4.91
N LEU A 8 -9.61 -22.89 -4.35
CA LEU A 8 -8.40 -22.55 -5.11
C LEU A 8 -7.50 -23.79 -5.25
N ARG A 9 -7.06 -24.09 -6.47
CA ARG A 9 -5.98 -25.06 -6.71
C ARG A 9 -4.65 -24.31 -6.80
N VAL A 10 -3.67 -24.76 -6.02
CA VAL A 10 -2.31 -24.20 -6.00
C VAL A 10 -1.27 -25.33 -6.02
N PRO A 11 -0.08 -25.10 -6.61
CA PRO A 11 1.00 -26.07 -6.57
C PRO A 11 1.38 -26.47 -5.14
N ALA A 12 1.75 -27.74 -4.93
CA ALA A 12 2.09 -28.26 -3.61
C ALA A 12 3.26 -27.52 -2.94
N SER A 13 4.25 -27.08 -3.72
CA SER A 13 5.38 -26.28 -3.24
C SER A 13 4.92 -24.94 -2.64
N ILE A 14 4.04 -24.22 -3.35
CA ILE A 14 3.48 -22.95 -2.90
C ILE A 14 2.61 -23.13 -1.66
N MET A 15 1.79 -24.19 -1.63
CA MET A 15 1.00 -24.53 -0.43
C MET A 15 1.90 -24.83 0.77
N GLY A 16 3.05 -25.48 0.55
CA GLY A 16 4.05 -25.74 1.57
C GLY A 16 4.64 -24.45 2.14
N GLU A 17 5.07 -23.52 1.28
CA GLU A 17 5.63 -22.23 1.72
C GLU A 17 4.60 -21.35 2.42
N ALA A 18 3.36 -21.28 1.92
CA ALA A 18 2.29 -20.53 2.58
C ALA A 18 1.99 -21.05 4.00
N LYS A 19 2.06 -22.37 4.21
CA LYS A 19 1.90 -22.96 5.55
C LYS A 19 3.04 -22.59 6.48
N LYS A 20 4.29 -22.59 6.00
CA LYS A 20 5.45 -22.17 6.79
C LYS A 20 5.34 -20.70 7.19
N ALA A 21 5.00 -19.83 6.24
CA ALA A 21 4.82 -18.40 6.48
C ALA A 21 3.69 -18.14 7.49
N ALA A 22 2.53 -18.78 7.32
CA ALA A 22 1.43 -18.66 8.27
C ALA A 22 1.83 -19.12 9.70
N ALA A 23 2.61 -20.19 9.81
CA ALA A 23 3.12 -20.66 11.10
C ALA A 23 4.13 -19.70 11.73
N GLN A 24 5.02 -19.09 10.93
CA GLN A 24 5.95 -18.06 11.38
C GLN A 24 5.22 -16.83 11.91
N ASP A 25 4.13 -16.44 11.25
CA ASP A 25 3.28 -15.30 11.63
C ASP A 25 2.30 -15.63 12.76
N GLY A 26 2.21 -16.90 13.19
CA GLY A 26 1.29 -17.34 14.25
C GLY A 26 -0.19 -17.27 13.89
N VAL A 27 -0.53 -17.30 12.60
CA VAL A 27 -1.91 -17.18 12.09
C VAL A 27 -2.37 -18.44 11.36
N SER A 28 -3.69 -18.59 11.20
CA SER A 28 -4.20 -19.67 10.35
C SER A 28 -3.84 -19.43 8.87
N LEU A 29 -3.70 -20.51 8.09
CA LEU A 29 -3.45 -20.42 6.66
C LEU A 29 -4.51 -19.57 5.93
N ASN A 30 -5.77 -19.68 6.31
CA ASN A 30 -6.85 -18.89 5.69
C ASN A 30 -6.72 -17.40 5.99
N GLN A 31 -6.32 -17.03 7.21
CA GLN A 31 -6.04 -15.64 7.55
C GLN A 31 -4.83 -15.11 6.77
N PHE A 32 -3.75 -15.90 6.71
CA PHE A 32 -2.56 -15.56 5.92
C PHE A 32 -2.92 -15.30 4.45
N ILE A 33 -3.65 -16.22 3.80
CA ILE A 33 -4.09 -16.08 2.41
C ILE A 33 -5.01 -14.86 2.25
N GLY A 34 -5.92 -14.63 3.18
CA GLY A 34 -6.82 -13.47 3.16
C GLY A 34 -6.06 -12.14 3.21
N THR A 35 -5.07 -12.03 4.10
CA THR A 35 -4.22 -10.84 4.23
C THR A 35 -3.37 -10.64 2.98
N ALA A 36 -2.72 -11.70 2.47
CA ALA A 36 -1.91 -11.63 1.24
C ALA A 36 -2.75 -11.21 0.03
N LEU A 37 -4.00 -11.70 -0.06
CA LEU A 37 -4.94 -11.28 -1.11
C LEU A 37 -5.30 -9.80 -0.98
N ALA A 38 -5.61 -9.34 0.24
CA ALA A 38 -5.91 -7.93 0.49
C ALA A 38 -4.72 -7.02 0.12
N GLU A 39 -3.51 -7.43 0.48
CA GLU A 39 -2.28 -6.73 0.12
C GLU A 39 -2.10 -6.67 -1.41
N LYS A 40 -2.23 -7.79 -2.11
CA LYS A 40 -2.10 -7.82 -3.58
C LYS A 40 -3.16 -6.95 -4.26
N VAL A 41 -4.40 -6.98 -3.78
CA VAL A 41 -5.49 -6.14 -4.30
C VAL A 41 -5.18 -4.66 -4.06
N SER A 42 -4.68 -4.31 -2.88
CA SER A 42 -4.24 -2.94 -2.55
C SER A 42 -3.11 -2.47 -3.48
N ALA A 43 -2.09 -3.30 -3.65
CA ALA A 43 -0.95 -3.01 -4.51
C ALA A 43 -1.38 -2.78 -5.97
N VAL A 44 -2.23 -3.66 -6.52
CA VAL A 44 -2.77 -3.52 -7.89
C VAL A 44 -3.60 -2.24 -8.05
N ARG A 45 -4.32 -1.82 -7.01
CA ARG A 45 -5.20 -0.63 -7.06
C ARG A 45 -4.50 0.68 -6.70
N THR A 46 -3.24 0.65 -6.28
CA THR A 46 -2.56 1.81 -5.69
C THR A 46 -2.58 3.03 -6.61
N ALA A 47 -2.26 2.87 -7.90
CA ALA A 47 -2.27 3.97 -8.87
C ALA A 47 -3.63 4.67 -8.96
N ALA A 48 -4.72 3.92 -9.16
CA ALA A 48 -6.07 4.46 -9.25
C ALA A 48 -6.51 5.16 -7.95
N VAL A 49 -6.10 4.63 -6.79
CA VAL A 49 -6.36 5.28 -5.49
C VAL A 49 -5.63 6.62 -5.37
N LEU A 50 -4.37 6.69 -5.82
CA LEU A 50 -3.59 7.93 -5.82
C LEU A 50 -4.18 8.95 -6.80
N GLU A 51 -4.58 8.55 -8.00
CA GLU A 51 -5.24 9.41 -8.99
C GLU A 51 -6.55 9.99 -8.45
N ALA A 52 -7.42 9.16 -7.88
CA ALA A 52 -8.68 9.61 -7.29
C ALA A 52 -8.48 10.54 -6.08
N ARG A 53 -7.36 10.40 -5.36
CA ARG A 53 -6.98 11.35 -4.29
C ARG A 53 -6.43 12.64 -4.88
N ALA A 54 -5.58 12.58 -5.90
CA ALA A 54 -5.02 13.73 -6.59
C ALA A 54 -6.11 14.62 -7.22
N ALA A 55 -7.16 14.02 -7.80
CA ALA A 55 -8.30 14.74 -8.36
C ALA A 55 -9.07 15.58 -7.33
N ARG A 56 -8.96 15.25 -6.03
CA ARG A 56 -9.58 15.99 -4.93
C ARG A 56 -8.61 16.95 -4.23
N ALA A 57 -7.36 17.01 -4.69
CA ALA A 57 -6.34 17.85 -4.08
C ALA A 57 -6.60 19.33 -4.39
N ASP A 58 -6.45 20.17 -3.37
CA ASP A 58 -6.50 21.63 -3.51
C ASP A 58 -5.09 22.18 -3.25
N ARG A 59 -4.44 22.64 -4.32
CA ARG A 59 -3.07 23.13 -4.25
C ARG A 59 -2.94 24.37 -3.37
N LYS A 60 -3.97 25.25 -3.34
CA LYS A 60 -3.95 26.45 -2.49
C LYS A 60 -4.01 26.08 -1.01
N LYS A 61 -4.84 25.11 -0.64
CA LYS A 61 -4.88 24.59 0.73
C LYS A 61 -3.57 23.92 1.13
N PHE A 62 -2.95 23.19 0.20
CA PHE A 62 -1.63 22.60 0.40
C PHE A 62 -0.58 23.69 0.67
N ASP A 63 -0.46 24.70 -0.19
CA ASP A 63 0.52 25.78 -0.04
C ASP A 63 0.29 26.57 1.26
N ALA A 64 -0.97 26.87 1.59
CA ALA A 64 -1.33 27.54 2.84
C ALA A 64 -1.00 26.71 4.09
N ALA A 65 -1.08 25.38 4.02
CA ALA A 65 -0.66 24.49 5.11
C ALA A 65 0.87 24.44 5.24
N MET A 66 1.59 24.31 4.11
CA MET A 66 3.05 24.27 4.09
C MET A 66 3.66 25.59 4.59
N ALA A 67 3.08 26.73 4.24
CA ALA A 67 3.54 28.05 4.69
C ALA A 67 3.47 28.23 6.21
N LYS A 68 2.58 27.50 6.91
CA LYS A 68 2.46 27.56 8.38
C LYS A 68 3.60 26.87 9.11
N ALA A 69 4.24 25.89 8.48
CA ALA A 69 5.25 25.09 9.14
C ALA A 69 6.52 25.90 9.46
N GLY A 70 6.76 26.99 8.72
CA GLY A 70 8.09 27.62 8.69
C GLY A 70 9.13 26.64 8.12
N GLY A 71 10.20 27.16 7.52
CA GLY A 71 11.21 26.33 6.87
C GLY A 71 12.61 26.85 7.13
N GLN A 72 13.58 25.94 7.16
CA GLN A 72 14.97 26.28 6.95
C GLN A 72 15.23 26.35 5.43
N PRO A 73 16.16 27.19 4.97
CA PRO A 73 16.59 27.14 3.58
C PRO A 73 17.06 25.72 3.21
N PRO A 74 16.93 25.32 1.93
CA PRO A 74 17.45 24.04 1.44
C PRO A 74 18.92 23.88 1.83
N ARG A 75 19.34 22.64 2.13
CA ARG A 75 20.76 22.35 2.29
C ARG A 75 21.43 22.36 0.92
N GLU A 76 22.75 22.50 0.91
CA GLU A 76 23.53 22.33 -0.31
C GLU A 76 23.22 20.95 -0.93
N GLY A 77 22.74 20.94 -2.19
CA GLY A 77 22.30 19.74 -2.91
C GLY A 77 20.79 19.47 -2.87
N ASP A 78 20.01 20.18 -2.03
CA ASP A 78 18.54 20.11 -2.02
C ASP A 78 17.92 21.13 -3.00
N GLU A 79 18.72 21.86 -3.77
CA GLU A 79 18.21 22.84 -4.72
C GLU A 79 17.38 22.15 -5.82
N PRO A 80 16.22 22.73 -6.18
CA PRO A 80 15.45 22.20 -7.30
C PRO A 80 16.29 22.27 -8.59
N PRO A 81 16.14 21.29 -9.51
CA PRO A 81 16.87 21.30 -10.76
C PRO A 81 16.62 22.63 -11.50
N THR A 82 17.70 23.31 -11.86
CA THR A 82 17.64 24.49 -12.71
C THR A 82 17.14 24.06 -14.09
N LYS A 83 16.10 24.75 -14.57
CA LYS A 83 15.53 24.52 -15.91
C LYS A 83 16.55 24.77 -17.01
#